data_AF-A0A6L3VC17-F1
#
_entry.id   AF-A0A6L3VC17-F1
#
_cell.length_a   1.000
_cell.length_b   1.000
_cell.length_c   1.000
_cell.angle_alpha   90.00
_cell.angle_beta   90.00
_cell.angle_gamma   90.00
#
_symmetry.space_group_name_H-M   'P 1'
#
loop_
_entity.id
_entity.type
_entity.pdbx_description
1 polymer ?
#
loop_
_entity_poly.entity_id
_entity_poly.type
_entity_poly.pdbx_seq_one_letter_code
_entity_poly.pdbx_strand_id
1 'polypeptide(L)'
;MFGVVRPCKHVLCGSLFEDWMAHLCGLCLTLRAEHGQAARLVTNYDGLLVSVLVEAQAPELSPRRKAGPCALRGMKTAEVVTAKAEGARLAAAASLLLAAGKTRDHVADGDGAYARRL
;
A
#
# COMPACT_ATOMS: atom_id res chain seq x y z
N MET A 1 9.93 1.68 2.06
CA MET A 1 8.49 1.95 2.20
C MET A 1 8.33 3.12 3.16
N PHE A 2 7.43 4.05 2.89
CA PHE A 2 7.30 5.32 3.60
C PHE A 2 5.93 5.41 4.30
N GLY A 3 5.80 6.39 5.19
CA GLY A 3 4.58 6.67 5.96
C GLY A 3 4.91 7.10 7.38
N VAL A 4 3.97 7.81 8.01
CA VAL A 4 4.08 8.26 9.40
C VAL A 4 3.93 7.07 10.33
N VAL A 5 2.98 6.18 10.03
CA VAL A 5 2.74 5.00 10.85
C VAL A 5 3.67 3.88 10.44
N ARG A 6 4.45 3.35 11.40
CA ARG A 6 5.36 2.23 11.18
C ARG A 6 4.95 1.02 12.01
N PRO A 7 4.94 -0.18 11.41
CA PRO A 7 4.61 -1.38 12.16
C PRO A 7 5.73 -1.71 13.16
N CYS A 8 5.40 -1.80 14.44
CA CYS A 8 6.31 -2.36 15.44
C CYS A 8 6.11 -3.88 15.51
N LYS A 9 7.09 -4.65 15.06
CA LYS A 9 7.03 -6.13 15.06
C LYS A 9 6.82 -6.76 16.43
N HIS A 10 7.24 -6.08 17.50
CA HIS A 10 7.04 -6.56 18.87
C HIS A 10 5.58 -6.47 19.32
N VAL A 11 4.83 -5.52 18.76
CA VAL A 11 3.42 -5.26 19.10
C VAL A 11 2.49 -5.95 18.11
N LEU A 12 2.87 -5.95 16.83
CA LEU A 12 2.19 -6.70 15.75
C LEU A 12 2.66 -8.15 15.77
N CYS A 13 2.11 -8.94 16.71
CA CYS A 13 2.39 -10.38 16.80
C CYS A 13 1.19 -11.22 16.32
N GLY A 14 1.50 -12.43 15.85
CA GLY A 14 0.48 -13.40 15.41
C GLY A 14 -0.43 -12.87 14.30
N SER A 15 -1.74 -13.02 14.50
CA SER A 15 -2.78 -12.68 13.53
C SER A 15 -2.76 -11.21 13.10
N LEU A 16 -2.40 -10.28 13.99
CA LEU A 16 -2.39 -8.85 13.64
C LEU A 16 -1.31 -8.52 12.60
N PHE A 17 -0.19 -9.23 12.63
CA PHE A 17 0.84 -9.10 11.60
C PHE A 17 0.39 -9.70 10.27
N GLU A 18 -0.36 -10.81 10.31
CA GLU A 18 -0.92 -11.43 9.11
C GLU A 18 -1.94 -10.52 8.44
N ASP A 19 -2.87 -9.93 9.21
CA ASP A 19 -3.84 -8.96 8.70
C ASP A 19 -3.15 -7.70 8.16
N TRP A 20 -2.15 -7.17 8.88
CA TRP A 20 -1.33 -6.06 8.38
C TRP A 20 -0.69 -6.39 7.03
N MET A 21 -0.08 -7.57 6.92
CA MET A 21 0.53 -8.02 5.66
C MET A 21 -0.50 -8.26 4.56
N ALA A 22 -1.71 -8.70 4.91
CA ALA A 22 -2.80 -8.92 3.97
C ALA A 22 -3.27 -7.60 3.34
N HIS A 23 -3.43 -6.54 4.14
CA HIS A 23 -3.73 -5.20 3.63
C HIS A 23 -2.56 -4.59 2.87
N LEU A 24 -1.32 -4.76 3.34
CA LEU A 24 -0.14 -4.17 2.69
C LEU A 24 0.10 -4.74 1.30
N CYS A 25 0.07 -6.06 1.22
CA CYS A 25 0.25 -6.76 -0.04
C CYS A 25 -0.99 -6.59 -0.93
N GLY A 26 -2.18 -6.49 -0.33
CA GLY A 26 -3.43 -6.17 -1.02
C GLY A 26 -3.39 -4.81 -1.70
N LEU A 27 -2.93 -3.77 -1.01
CA LEU A 27 -2.71 -2.44 -1.58
C LEU A 27 -1.73 -2.48 -2.75
N CYS A 28 -0.56 -3.11 -2.58
CA CYS A 28 0.44 -3.22 -3.64
C CYS A 28 -0.11 -3.91 -4.90
N LEU A 29 -0.90 -4.98 -4.72
CA LEU A 29 -1.49 -5.71 -5.82
C LEU A 29 -2.69 -4.98 -6.44
N THR A 30 -3.42 -4.18 -5.67
CA THR A 30 -4.50 -3.33 -6.16
C THR A 30 -3.94 -2.19 -7.01
N LEU A 31 -2.89 -1.50 -6.54
CA LEU A 31 -2.12 -0.53 -7.33
C LEU A 31 -1.66 -1.13 -8.67
N ARG A 32 -1.13 -2.35 -8.63
CA ARG A 32 -0.73 -3.07 -9.86
C ARG A 32 -1.90 -3.31 -10.80
N ALA A 33 -3.03 -3.77 -10.27
CA ALA A 33 -4.19 -4.18 -11.05
C ALA A 33 -4.88 -2.98 -11.71
N GLU A 34 -5.06 -1.89 -10.98
CA GLU A 34 -5.79 -0.69 -11.43
C GLU A 34 -4.90 0.28 -12.24
N HIS A 35 -3.61 0.36 -11.91
CA HIS A 35 -2.73 1.43 -12.41
C HIS A 35 -1.38 0.93 -12.96
N GLY A 36 -1.19 -0.39 -13.08
CA GLY A 36 -0.01 -1.00 -13.69
C GLY A 36 1.18 -1.18 -12.75
N GLN A 37 2.24 -1.81 -13.26
CA GLN A 37 3.37 -2.27 -12.42
C GLN A 37 4.11 -1.14 -11.71
N ALA A 38 4.29 0.02 -12.37
CA ALA A 38 5.00 1.15 -11.81
C ALA A 38 4.27 1.75 -10.58
N ALA A 39 2.93 1.69 -10.54
CA ALA A 39 2.15 2.17 -9.42
C ALA A 39 2.46 1.43 -8.10
N ARG A 40 3.05 0.22 -8.16
CA ARG A 40 3.47 -0.49 -6.95
C ARG A 40 4.50 0.29 -6.13
N LEU A 41 5.27 1.18 -6.76
CA LEU A 41 6.27 2.01 -6.09
C LEU A 41 5.66 2.98 -5.08
N VAL A 42 4.37 3.32 -5.23
CA VAL A 42 3.68 4.22 -4.31
C VAL A 42 3.02 3.51 -3.13
N THR A 43 3.24 2.19 -2.99
CA THR A 43 2.78 1.43 -1.81
C THR A 43 3.42 1.99 -0.54
N ASN A 44 2.60 2.40 0.42
CA ASN A 44 3.04 3.05 1.64
C ASN A 44 2.15 2.67 2.84
N TYR A 45 2.63 2.90 4.06
CA TYR A 45 1.91 2.48 5.27
C TYR A 45 0.66 3.31 5.55
N ASP A 46 0.68 4.60 5.23
CA ASP A 46 -0.46 5.48 5.46
C ASP A 46 -1.64 5.08 4.55
N GLY A 47 -1.35 4.71 3.30
CA GLY A 47 -2.33 4.15 2.36
C GLY A 47 -2.91 2.83 2.84
N LEU A 48 -2.10 1.95 3.44
CA LEU A 48 -2.61 0.72 4.06
C LEU A 48 -3.66 1.03 5.13
N LEU A 49 -3.44 2.04 5.97
CA LEU A 49 -4.38 2.38 7.05
C LEU A 49 -5.74 2.78 6.51
N VAL A 50 -5.80 3.45 5.35
CA VAL A 50 -7.08 3.73 4.68
C VAL A 50 -7.83 2.43 4.41
N SER A 51 -7.16 1.40 3.89
CA SER A 51 -7.80 0.11 3.65
C SER A 51 -8.26 -0.57 4.94
N VAL A 52 -7.49 -0.49 6.03
CA VAL A 52 -7.83 -1.08 7.33
C VAL A 52 -9.03 -0.36 7.96
N LEU A 53 -9.03 0.98 7.93
CA LEU A 53 -10.10 1.79 8.51
C LEU A 53 -11.41 1.64 7.75
N VAL A 54 -11.37 1.47 6.42
CA VAL A 54 -12.57 1.15 5.64
C VAL A 54 -13.10 -0.23 5.99
N GLU A 55 -12.23 -1.24 6.11
CA GLU A 55 -12.64 -2.59 6.55
C GLU A 55 -13.26 -2.56 7.95
N ALA A 56 -12.68 -1.81 8.89
CA ALA A 56 -13.18 -1.70 10.26
C ALA A 56 -14.57 -1.05 10.39
N GLN A 57 -15.02 -0.31 9.36
CA GLN A 57 -16.34 0.30 9.30
C GLN A 57 -17.39 -0.60 8.62
N ALA A 58 -16.97 -1.72 8.02
CA ALA A 58 -17.87 -2.65 7.35
C ALA A 58 -18.34 -3.76 8.29
N PRO A 59 -19.57 -4.27 8.12
CA PRO A 59 -20.07 -5.41 8.89
C PRO A 59 -19.36 -6.73 8.54
N GLU A 60 -18.76 -6.82 7.36
CA GLU A 60 -18.03 -7.99 6.86
C GLU A 60 -16.58 -7.64 6.57
N LEU A 61 -15.69 -8.60 6.78
CA LEU A 61 -14.27 -8.46 6.43
C LEU A 61 -14.10 -8.35 4.91
N SER A 62 -13.05 -7.64 4.47
CA SER A 62 -12.79 -7.53 3.03
C SER A 62 -12.52 -8.90 2.42
N PRO A 63 -12.94 -9.13 1.16
CA PRO A 63 -12.63 -10.35 0.45
C PRO A 63 -11.11 -10.55 0.33
N ARG A 64 -10.64 -11.70 0.78
CA ARG A 64 -9.24 -12.12 0.76
C ARG A 64 -9.01 -13.21 -0.28
N ARG A 65 -7.77 -13.32 -0.76
CA ARG A 65 -7.31 -14.41 -1.63
C ARG A 65 -5.87 -14.75 -1.37
N LYS A 66 -5.48 -15.98 -1.72
CA LYS A 66 -4.07 -16.37 -1.79
C LYS A 66 -3.36 -15.65 -2.93
N ALA A 67 -2.40 -14.79 -2.59
CA ALA A 67 -1.45 -14.23 -3.53
C ALA A 67 -0.32 -15.22 -3.83
N GLY A 68 0.14 -15.20 -5.09
CA GLY A 68 1.30 -15.97 -5.51
C GLY A 68 2.60 -15.55 -4.82
N PRO A 69 3.71 -16.28 -5.08
CA PRO A 69 5.05 -15.96 -4.61
C PRO A 69 5.44 -14.50 -4.89
N CYS A 70 6.08 -13.84 -3.92
CA CYS A 70 6.56 -12.47 -4.09
C CYS A 70 7.99 -12.32 -3.59
N ALA A 71 8.86 -11.73 -4.41
CA ALA A 71 10.26 -11.46 -4.05
C ALA A 71 10.39 -10.62 -2.76
N LEU A 72 9.51 -9.63 -2.56
CA LEU A 72 9.49 -8.80 -1.34
C LEU A 72 9.08 -9.57 -0.07
N ARG A 73 8.57 -10.80 -0.22
CA ARG A 73 8.26 -11.73 0.87
C ARG A 73 9.15 -12.98 0.84
N GLY A 74 10.33 -12.93 0.20
CA GLY A 74 11.22 -14.09 0.06
C GLY A 74 10.58 -15.25 -0.70
N MET A 75 9.83 -14.94 -1.76
CA MET A 75 9.07 -15.89 -2.58
C MET A 75 7.94 -16.63 -1.87
N LYS A 76 7.54 -16.19 -0.67
CA LYS A 76 6.39 -16.76 0.05
C LYS A 76 5.04 -16.24 -0.48
N THR A 77 4.05 -17.12 -0.51
CA THR A 77 2.63 -16.78 -0.70
C THR A 77 2.07 -16.12 0.55
N ALA A 78 0.95 -15.40 0.42
CA ALA A 78 0.24 -14.82 1.56
C ALA A 78 -1.24 -14.65 1.22
N GLU A 79 -2.12 -14.70 2.23
CA GLU A 79 -3.48 -14.17 2.07
C GLU A 79 -3.39 -12.64 1.94
N VAL A 80 -4.13 -12.08 1.00
CA VAL A 80 -4.15 -10.63 0.73
C VAL A 80 -5.56 -10.14 0.54
N VAL A 81 -5.82 -8.91 0.94
CA VAL A 81 -7.05 -8.21 0.57
C VAL A 81 -7.08 -8.04 -0.95
N THR A 82 -8.23 -8.35 -1.56
CA THR A 82 -8.40 -8.32 -3.01
C THR A 82 -8.73 -6.90 -3.50
N ALA A 83 -8.47 -6.62 -4.77
CA ALA A 83 -8.89 -5.37 -5.42
C ALA A 83 -10.42 -5.21 -5.52
N LYS A 84 -11.21 -6.26 -5.20
CA LYS A 84 -12.67 -6.15 -5.09
C LYS A 84 -13.09 -5.37 -3.84
N ALA A 85 -12.24 -5.34 -2.81
CA ALA A 85 -12.50 -4.59 -1.59
C ALA A 85 -12.46 -3.08 -1.87
N GLU A 86 -13.50 -2.37 -1.45
CA GLU A 86 -13.58 -0.91 -1.60
C GLU A 86 -12.43 -0.21 -0.90
N GLY A 87 -12.10 -0.63 0.33
CA GLY A 87 -10.97 -0.08 1.09
C GLY A 87 -9.63 -0.22 0.37
N ALA A 88 -9.40 -1.32 -0.34
CA ALA A 88 -8.16 -1.52 -1.09
C ALA A 88 -8.07 -0.59 -2.31
N ARG A 89 -9.19 -0.37 -3.02
CA ARG A 89 -9.25 0.57 -4.15
C ARG A 89 -9.10 2.02 -3.69
N LEU A 90 -9.77 2.39 -2.59
CA LEU A 90 -9.63 3.72 -2.01
C LEU A 90 -8.18 4.00 -1.57
N ALA A 91 -7.56 3.04 -0.88
CA ALA A 91 -6.15 3.12 -0.47
C ALA A 91 -5.20 3.27 -1.67
N ALA A 92 -5.45 2.55 -2.77
CA ALA A 92 -4.66 2.65 -3.99
C ALA A 92 -4.79 4.04 -4.65
N ALA A 93 -6.03 4.53 -4.79
CA ALA A 93 -6.29 5.85 -5.35
C ALA A 93 -5.65 6.96 -4.50
N ALA A 94 -5.83 6.92 -3.17
CA ALA A 94 -5.23 7.88 -2.25
C ALA A 94 -3.70 7.87 -2.32
N SER A 95 -3.08 6.68 -2.31
CA SER A 95 -1.62 6.54 -2.41
C SER A 95 -1.07 7.11 -3.72
N LEU A 96 -1.78 6.89 -4.84
CA LEU A 96 -1.37 7.39 -6.14
C LEU A 96 -1.51 8.91 -6.26
N LEU A 97 -2.62 9.47 -5.76
CA LEU A 97 -2.86 10.92 -5.75
C LEU A 97 -1.82 11.65 -4.89
N LEU A 98 -1.51 11.13 -3.71
CA LEU A 98 -0.47 11.69 -2.84
C LEU A 98 0.91 11.61 -3.47
N ALA A 99 1.24 10.51 -4.15
CA ALA A 99 2.50 10.38 -4.87
C ALA A 99 2.60 11.35 -6.05
N ALA A 100 1.50 11.58 -6.78
CA ALA A 100 1.46 12.56 -7.86
C ALA A 100 1.66 13.99 -7.32
N GLY A 101 1.01 14.34 -6.21
CA GLY A 101 1.22 15.62 -5.52
C GLY A 101 2.69 15.80 -5.11
N LYS A 102 3.23 14.84 -4.36
CA LYS A 102 4.63 14.85 -3.93
C LYS A 102 5.62 14.97 -5.09
N THR A 103 5.34 14.31 -6.21
CA THR A 103 6.21 14.40 -7.40
C THR A 103 6.16 15.81 -8.00
N ARG A 104 4.97 16.43 -8.07
CA ARG A 104 4.84 17.81 -8.54
C ARG A 104 5.59 18.78 -7.63
N ASP A 105 5.53 18.58 -6.31
CA ASP A 105 6.23 19.41 -5.35
C ASP A 105 7.76 19.30 -5.53
N HIS A 106 8.31 18.08 -5.61
CA HIS A 106 9.74 17.88 -5.88
C HIS A 106 10.21 18.52 -7.19
N VAL A 107 9.37 18.54 -8.23
CA VAL A 107 9.68 19.20 -9.50
C VAL A 107 9.66 20.73 -9.34
N ALA A 108 8.68 21.28 -8.62
CA ALA A 108 8.58 22.72 -8.39
C ALA A 108 9.75 23.24 -7.53
N ASP A 109 10.10 22.49 -6.48
CA ASP A 109 11.17 22.82 -5.54
C ASP A 109 12.57 22.57 -6.12
N GLY A 110 12.67 21.73 -7.16
CA GLY A 110 13.95 21.34 -7.76
C GLY A 110 14.75 20.40 -6.85
N ASP A 111 14.06 19.48 -6.17
CA ASP A 111 14.70 18.55 -5.25
C ASP A 111 15.42 17.41 -5.97
N GLY A 112 16.57 16.99 -5.43
CA GLY A 112 17.24 15.74 -5.81
C GLY A 112 17.53 15.64 -7.31
N ALA A 113 16.87 14.69 -7.98
CA ALA A 113 17.04 14.48 -9.43
C ALA A 113 16.53 15.66 -10.30
N TYR A 114 15.73 16.56 -9.72
CA TYR A 114 15.21 17.75 -10.38
C TYR A 114 16.02 19.02 -10.05
N ALA A 115 17.13 18.88 -9.31
CA ALA A 115 18.01 20.00 -9.00
C ALA A 115 18.58 20.63 -10.27
N ARG A 116 18.37 21.94 -10.42
CA ARG A 116 18.97 22.71 -11.51
C ARG A 116 20.46 22.85 -11.19
N ARG A 117 21.33 22.42 -12.11
CA ARG A 117 22.74 22.78 -12.06
C ARG A 117 22.82 24.28 -12.30
N LEU A 118 23.26 25.03 -11.29
CA LEU A 118 23.67 26.43 -11.42
C LEU A 118 24.94 26.51 -12.27
#